data_AF-A0A519VKM8-F1
#
_entry.id   AF-A0A519VKM8-F1
#
_cell.length_a   1.000
_cell.length_b   1.000
_cell.length_c   1.000
_cell.angle_alpha   90.00
_cell.angle_beta   90.00
_cell.angle_gamma   90.00
#
_symmetry.space_group_name_H-M   'P 1'
#
loop_
_entity.id
_entity.type
_entity.pdbx_description
1 polymer ?
#
loop_
_entity_poly.entity_id
_entity_poly.type
_entity_poly.pdbx_seq_one_letter_code
_entity_poly.pdbx_strand_id
1 'polypeptide(L)'
;MEEIPSQTASINEVNQTVVASSEVPGTSILLPTSAPEEMFSLQSMSESQRERYYYLSSLYDGPISLMILENVSQYHLNTWSSLCVKMDFITDKRTEDPYYNAIFNEIEINRDYLFPEIIRTISRLRKSFNLKPYHKGNIGKHCINDFFMMHMAEPVWSKFVDDNSGKPIILGYKPIINLTSQL
;
A
#
# COMPACT_ATOMS: atom_id res chain seq x y z
N MET A 1 5.95 -56.33 -7.54
CA MET A 1 6.71 -56.82 -6.37
C MET A 1 8.10 -56.27 -6.54
N GLU A 2 8.42 -55.21 -5.82
CA GLU A 2 9.78 -54.66 -5.70
C GLU A 2 10.01 -54.41 -4.21
N GLU A 3 11.18 -54.87 -3.76
CA GLU A 3 11.56 -55.05 -2.37
C GLU A 3 12.00 -53.74 -1.71
N ILE A 4 11.60 -53.58 -0.45
CA ILE A 4 12.07 -52.53 0.47
C ILE A 4 13.27 -53.09 1.23
N PRO A 5 14.42 -52.40 1.31
CA PRO A 5 15.40 -52.68 2.34
C PRO A 5 15.15 -51.81 3.57
N SER A 6 14.72 -52.48 4.64
CA SER A 6 14.79 -52.06 6.03
C SER A 6 16.25 -52.04 6.49
N GLN A 7 16.70 -50.96 7.14
CA GLN A 7 17.84 -51.04 8.06
C GLN A 7 17.55 -50.28 9.36
N THR A 8 17.47 -51.09 10.40
CA THR A 8 17.38 -50.77 11.82
C THR A 8 18.75 -50.46 12.44
N ALA A 9 18.68 -49.55 13.43
CA ALA A 9 19.45 -49.50 14.67
C ALA A 9 20.93 -49.06 14.65
N SER A 10 21.21 -47.97 15.37
CA SER A 10 21.90 -48.06 16.67
C SER A 10 21.78 -46.75 17.45
N ILE A 11 21.13 -46.84 18.61
CA ILE A 11 21.18 -45.85 19.68
C ILE A 11 22.35 -46.26 20.56
N ASN A 12 23.31 -45.36 20.79
CA ASN A 12 24.23 -45.48 21.90
C ASN A 12 24.28 -44.18 22.70
N GLU A 13 24.12 -44.37 24.00
CA GLU A 13 24.03 -43.40 25.07
C GLU A 13 25.38 -42.76 25.43
N VAL A 14 25.27 -41.51 25.89
CA VAL A 14 25.99 -40.89 27.03
C VAL A 14 27.51 -40.69 26.88
N ASN A 15 27.91 -39.40 26.85
CA ASN A 15 28.79 -38.88 27.90
C ASN A 15 28.66 -37.36 28.06
N GLN A 16 28.32 -36.96 29.28
CA GLN A 16 28.46 -35.61 29.81
C GLN A 16 29.95 -35.29 29.96
N THR A 17 30.39 -34.11 29.52
CA THR A 17 31.58 -33.46 30.06
C THR A 17 31.34 -31.96 30.11
N VAL A 18 31.68 -31.40 31.27
CA VAL A 18 31.45 -30.04 31.71
C VAL A 18 32.66 -29.17 31.35
N VAL A 19 32.40 -27.87 31.16
CA VAL A 19 33.29 -26.69 31.21
C VAL A 19 34.21 -26.43 30.01
N ALA A 20 33.93 -25.32 29.29
CA ALA A 20 34.88 -24.22 29.10
C ALA A 20 34.20 -23.03 28.42
N SER A 21 34.28 -21.88 29.10
CA SER A 21 33.88 -20.57 28.65
C SER A 21 34.61 -20.16 27.36
N SER A 22 33.87 -19.66 26.38
CA SER A 22 34.41 -18.70 25.41
C SER A 22 33.35 -17.67 25.07
N GLU A 23 33.66 -16.46 25.50
CA GLU A 23 33.02 -15.21 25.17
C GLU A 23 33.01 -15.05 23.65
N VAL A 24 31.82 -15.07 23.05
CA VAL A 24 31.63 -14.56 21.68
C VAL A 24 31.06 -13.15 21.83
N PRO A 25 31.73 -12.11 21.29
CA PRO A 25 31.28 -10.75 21.45
C PRO A 25 29.90 -10.58 20.83
N GLY A 26 28.97 -10.06 21.64
CA GLY A 26 27.62 -9.72 21.23
C GLY A 26 27.69 -8.85 19.98
N THR A 27 27.23 -9.40 18.86
CA THR A 27 26.85 -8.60 17.71
C THR A 27 25.59 -7.87 18.16
N SER A 28 25.80 -6.67 18.72
CA SER A 28 24.74 -5.74 19.06
C SER A 28 23.99 -5.47 17.77
N ILE A 29 22.82 -6.11 17.60
CA ILE A 29 21.86 -5.74 16.58
C ILE A 29 21.44 -4.33 16.97
N LEU A 30 22.07 -3.34 16.36
CA LEU A 30 21.57 -1.98 16.35
C LEU A 30 20.23 -2.04 15.61
N LEU A 31 19.15 -2.23 16.38
CA LEU A 31 17.85 -1.77 15.93
C LEU A 31 18.03 -0.30 15.53
N PRO A 32 17.54 0.14 14.36
CA PRO A 32 17.44 1.56 14.10
C PRO A 32 16.57 2.16 15.20
N THR A 33 17.23 2.89 16.11
CA THR A 33 16.60 3.76 17.08
C THR A 33 15.62 4.61 16.30
N SER A 34 14.33 4.41 16.55
CA SER A 34 13.27 5.26 16.05
C SER A 34 13.63 6.68 16.46
N ALA A 35 14.16 7.47 15.53
CA ALA A 35 14.25 8.91 15.68
C ALA A 35 12.84 9.39 16.04
N PRO A 36 12.70 10.38 16.95
CA PRO A 36 11.40 10.98 17.18
C PRO A 36 10.89 11.46 15.82
N GLU A 37 9.69 11.02 15.44
CA GLU A 37 8.98 11.54 14.26
C GLU A 37 8.96 13.06 14.41
N GLU A 38 9.84 13.76 13.68
CA GLU A 38 9.83 15.21 13.65
C GLU A 38 8.47 15.61 13.09
N MET A 39 7.55 16.04 13.96
CA MET A 39 6.33 16.68 13.53
C MET A 39 6.70 17.79 12.54
N PHE A 40 6.24 17.66 11.30
CA PHE A 40 6.48 18.63 10.24
C PHE A 40 6.07 20.04 10.71
N SER A 41 7.05 20.89 11.00
CA SER A 41 6.78 22.31 11.22
C SER A 41 6.66 22.99 9.86
N LEU A 42 5.65 23.84 9.67
CA LEU A 42 5.49 24.61 8.41
C LEU A 42 6.73 25.43 8.03
N GLN A 43 7.53 25.83 9.04
CA GLN A 43 8.74 26.61 8.84
C GLN A 43 9.90 25.79 8.28
N SER A 44 9.94 24.48 8.52
CA SER A 44 10.97 23.57 8.00
C SER A 44 10.68 23.05 6.59
N MET A 45 9.48 23.31 6.05
CA MET A 45 9.12 22.92 4.68
C MET A 45 9.83 23.78 3.62
N SER A 46 10.17 23.16 2.49
CA SER A 46 10.54 23.91 1.28
C SER A 46 9.37 24.77 0.80
N GLU A 47 9.66 25.79 -0.01
CA GLU A 47 8.63 26.66 -0.59
C GLU A 47 7.57 25.87 -1.37
N SER A 48 8.00 24.93 -2.21
CA SER A 48 7.07 24.07 -2.95
C SER A 48 6.20 23.20 -2.04
N GLN A 49 6.74 22.69 -0.93
CA GLN A 49 5.94 21.94 0.05
C GLN A 49 4.92 22.83 0.76
N ARG A 50 5.28 24.08 1.08
CA ARG A 50 4.34 25.05 1.68
C ARG A 50 3.21 25.41 0.72
N GLU A 51 3.50 25.66 -0.56
CA GLU A 51 2.47 25.92 -1.57
C GLU A 51 1.48 24.76 -1.68
N ARG A 52 2.00 23.53 -1.74
CA ARG A 52 1.18 22.31 -1.77
C ARG A 52 0.34 22.15 -0.51
N TYR A 53 0.93 22.41 0.65
CA TYR A 53 0.21 22.41 1.92
C TYR A 53 -0.92 23.44 1.91
N TYR A 54 -0.66 24.68 1.48
CA TYR A 54 -1.70 25.72 1.43
C TYR A 54 -2.85 25.35 0.51
N TYR A 55 -2.55 24.78 -0.67
CA TYR A 55 -3.56 24.23 -1.56
C TYR A 55 -4.40 23.16 -0.85
N LEU A 56 -3.77 22.16 -0.23
CA LEU A 56 -4.49 21.09 0.47
C LEU A 56 -5.29 21.60 1.67
N SER A 57 -4.77 22.57 2.42
CA SER A 57 -5.41 23.14 3.61
C SER A 57 -6.67 23.96 3.30
N SER A 58 -6.88 24.32 2.02
CA SER A 58 -8.13 24.93 1.57
C SER A 58 -9.24 23.89 1.33
N LEU A 59 -8.87 22.61 1.28
CA LEU A 59 -9.76 21.47 1.02
C LEU A 59 -9.94 20.65 2.30
N TYR A 60 -8.86 20.32 3.00
CA TYR A 60 -8.86 19.46 4.19
C TYR A 60 -8.32 20.19 5.43
N ASP A 61 -8.63 19.65 6.60
CA ASP A 61 -8.02 20.11 7.85
C ASP A 61 -6.48 19.98 7.80
N GLY A 62 -5.79 20.82 8.57
CA GLY A 62 -4.33 20.89 8.62
C GLY A 62 -3.62 19.54 8.80
N PRO A 63 -4.00 18.71 9.81
CA PRO A 63 -3.37 17.40 10.00
C PRO A 63 -3.54 16.44 8.81
N ILE A 64 -4.71 16.46 8.15
CA ILE A 64 -4.96 15.64 6.97
C ILE A 64 -4.14 16.13 5.79
N SER A 65 -4.04 17.45 5.62
CA SER A 65 -3.22 18.07 4.57
C SER A 65 -1.75 17.68 4.71
N LEU A 66 -1.23 17.61 5.94
CA LEU A 66 0.12 17.11 6.21
C LEU A 66 0.25 15.63 5.86
N MET A 67 -0.67 14.80 6.34
CA MET A 67 -0.68 13.36 6.06
C MET A 67 -0.71 13.07 4.54
N ILE A 68 -1.52 13.81 3.78
CA ILE A 68 -1.55 13.70 2.32
C ILE A 68 -0.20 14.09 1.74
N LEU A 69 0.35 15.24 2.15
CA LEU A 69 1.62 15.75 1.63
C LEU A 69 2.81 14.81 1.92
N GLU A 70 2.85 14.20 3.10
CA GLU A 70 3.83 13.19 3.50
C GLU A 70 3.78 11.95 2.60
N ASN A 71 2.59 11.60 2.14
CA ASN A 71 2.36 10.45 1.26
C ASN A 71 2.44 10.80 -0.24
N VAL A 72 2.72 12.06 -0.58
CA VAL A 72 3.04 12.45 -1.95
C VAL A 72 4.48 12.07 -2.26
N SER A 73 4.65 11.09 -3.13
CA SER A 73 5.95 10.61 -3.58
C SER A 73 6.28 11.14 -4.98
N GLN A 74 7.57 11.33 -5.26
CA GLN A 74 8.04 11.60 -6.63
C GLN A 74 7.97 10.36 -7.54
N TYR A 75 7.77 9.18 -6.95
CA TYR A 75 7.75 7.89 -7.62
C TYR A 75 6.41 7.20 -7.38
N HIS A 76 5.81 6.60 -8.40
CA HIS A 76 4.54 5.83 -8.35
C HIS A 76 3.23 6.65 -8.43
N LEU A 77 2.15 6.12 -7.86
CA LEU A 77 0.75 6.45 -8.14
C LEU A 77 0.19 7.63 -7.32
N ASN A 78 1.00 8.17 -6.41
CA ASN A 78 0.67 9.28 -5.51
C ASN A 78 1.56 10.50 -5.79
N THR A 79 1.82 10.80 -7.07
CA THR A 79 2.48 12.06 -7.45
C THR A 79 1.58 13.25 -7.17
N TRP A 80 2.19 14.44 -7.01
CA TRP A 80 1.43 15.69 -6.90
C TRP A 80 0.46 15.88 -8.07
N SER A 81 0.90 15.62 -9.31
CA SER A 81 0.04 15.70 -10.49
C SER A 81 -1.14 14.74 -10.43
N SER A 82 -0.92 13.48 -10.01
CA SER A 82 -2.03 12.53 -9.84
C SER A 82 -2.96 12.93 -8.70
N LEU A 83 -2.44 13.55 -7.64
CA LEU A 83 -3.25 14.06 -6.54
C LEU A 83 -4.16 15.20 -7.01
N CYS A 84 -3.62 16.17 -7.78
CA CYS A 84 -4.44 17.24 -8.35
C CYS A 84 -5.59 16.70 -9.20
N VAL A 85 -5.35 15.69 -10.05
CA VAL A 85 -6.42 15.05 -10.85
C VAL A 85 -7.49 14.41 -9.95
N LYS A 86 -7.09 13.79 -8.83
CA LYS A 86 -8.03 13.24 -7.85
C LYS A 86 -8.82 14.35 -7.17
N MET A 87 -8.17 15.45 -6.79
CA MET A 87 -8.82 16.60 -6.16
C MET A 87 -9.84 17.27 -7.07
N ASP A 88 -9.48 17.52 -8.33
CA ASP A 88 -10.41 18.07 -9.32
C ASP A 88 -11.62 17.15 -9.48
N PHE A 89 -11.39 15.84 -9.59
CA PHE A 89 -12.49 14.86 -9.68
C PHE A 89 -13.41 14.89 -8.44
N ILE A 90 -12.83 15.02 -7.26
CA ILE A 90 -13.54 15.01 -5.99
C ILE A 90 -14.32 16.30 -5.77
N THR A 91 -13.73 17.44 -6.12
CA THR A 91 -14.28 18.80 -5.90
C THR A 91 -15.28 19.23 -6.97
N ASP A 92 -15.18 18.72 -8.20
CA ASP A 92 -16.10 19.01 -9.33
C ASP A 92 -17.52 18.42 -9.17
N LYS A 93 -17.93 18.02 -7.96
CA LYS A 93 -19.23 17.39 -7.64
C LYS A 93 -19.53 16.09 -8.38
N ARG A 94 -18.55 15.48 -9.06
CA ARG A 94 -18.67 14.08 -9.52
C ARG A 94 -18.69 13.09 -8.35
N THR A 95 -18.36 13.55 -7.15
CA THR A 95 -18.58 12.89 -5.86
C THR A 95 -20.06 12.74 -5.47
N GLU A 96 -20.98 13.45 -6.14
CA GLU A 96 -22.40 13.13 -6.05
C GLU A 96 -22.77 11.86 -6.83
N ASP A 97 -21.83 11.28 -7.60
CA ASP A 97 -22.03 9.98 -8.26
C ASP A 97 -22.07 8.86 -7.19
N PRO A 98 -23.24 8.22 -6.97
CA PRO A 98 -23.40 7.18 -5.97
C PRO A 98 -22.45 5.99 -6.16
N TYR A 99 -21.96 5.78 -7.39
CA TYR A 99 -21.01 4.71 -7.69
C TYR A 99 -19.66 4.94 -7.00
N TYR A 100 -19.10 6.14 -7.04
CA TYR A 100 -17.81 6.43 -6.41
C TYR A 100 -17.92 6.47 -4.89
N ASN A 101 -19.05 6.94 -4.35
CA ASN A 101 -19.35 6.80 -2.92
C ASN A 101 -19.43 5.33 -2.48
N ALA A 102 -19.97 4.45 -3.32
CA ALA A 102 -19.99 3.02 -3.02
C ALA A 102 -18.58 2.39 -3.08
N ILE A 103 -17.70 2.85 -3.98
CA ILE A 103 -16.28 2.43 -3.97
C ILE A 103 -15.63 2.83 -2.64
N PHE A 104 -15.81 4.08 -2.23
CA PHE A 104 -15.30 4.59 -0.96
C PHE A 104 -15.79 3.75 0.24
N ASN A 105 -17.09 3.43 0.30
CA ASN A 105 -17.67 2.69 1.43
C ASN A 105 -17.28 1.21 1.50
N GLU A 106 -16.85 0.62 0.39
CA GLU A 106 -16.52 -0.82 0.30
C GLU A 106 -15.02 -1.10 0.53
N ILE A 107 -14.17 -0.09 0.40
CA ILE A 107 -12.72 -0.22 0.51
C ILE A 107 -12.25 0.27 1.88
N GLU A 108 -11.59 -0.62 2.61
CA GLU A 108 -11.07 -0.39 3.95
C GLU A 108 -9.63 0.13 3.88
N ILE A 109 -9.34 1.22 4.60
CA ILE A 109 -7.99 1.77 4.72
C ILE A 109 -7.08 0.80 5.49
N ASN A 110 -5.80 0.76 5.13
CA ASN A 110 -4.75 -0.09 5.70
C ASN A 110 -4.93 -1.60 5.50
N ARG A 111 -5.84 -2.02 4.62
CA ARG A 111 -6.00 -3.40 4.20
C ARG A 111 -5.33 -3.66 2.85
N ASP A 112 -4.63 -4.77 2.70
CA ASP A 112 -4.08 -5.18 1.42
C ASP A 112 -5.20 -5.67 0.48
N TYR A 113 -5.24 -5.12 -0.75
CA TYR A 113 -6.12 -5.57 -1.82
C TYR A 113 -5.30 -6.06 -3.02
N LEU A 114 -5.41 -7.34 -3.35
CA LEU A 114 -4.77 -7.88 -4.55
C LEU A 114 -5.51 -7.44 -5.82
N PHE A 115 -4.82 -7.39 -6.97
CA PHE A 115 -5.44 -6.99 -8.23
C PHE A 115 -6.77 -7.71 -8.54
N PRO A 116 -6.90 -9.05 -8.39
CA PRO A 116 -8.18 -9.72 -8.64
C PRO A 116 -9.30 -9.24 -7.70
N GLU A 117 -8.97 -8.88 -6.47
CA GLU A 117 -9.94 -8.38 -5.49
C GLU A 117 -10.43 -6.99 -5.88
N ILE A 118 -9.51 -6.07 -6.21
CA ILE A 118 -9.85 -4.73 -6.70
C ILE A 118 -10.77 -4.84 -7.92
N ILE A 119 -10.37 -5.64 -8.92
CA ILE A 119 -11.14 -5.82 -10.16
C ILE A 119 -12.53 -6.38 -9.87
N ARG A 120 -12.63 -7.39 -9.01
CA ARG A 120 -13.91 -8.02 -8.64
C ARG A 120 -14.82 -7.02 -7.91
N THR A 121 -14.28 -6.28 -6.93
CA THR A 121 -15.03 -5.30 -6.15
C THR A 121 -15.57 -4.19 -7.03
N ILE A 122 -14.71 -3.55 -7.82
CA ILE A 122 -15.11 -2.44 -8.70
C ILE A 122 -16.08 -2.91 -9.78
N SER A 123 -15.82 -4.06 -10.41
CA SER A 123 -16.74 -4.60 -11.43
C SER A 123 -18.11 -4.96 -10.86
N ARG A 124 -18.16 -5.48 -9.62
CA ARG A 124 -19.41 -5.78 -8.90
C ARG A 124 -20.20 -4.51 -8.63
N LEU A 125 -19.55 -3.48 -8.09
CA LEU A 125 -20.18 -2.17 -7.84
C LEU A 125 -20.70 -1.57 -9.16
N ARG A 126 -19.87 -1.56 -10.21
CA ARG A 126 -20.28 -1.04 -11.51
C ARG A 126 -21.54 -1.71 -12.04
N LYS A 127 -21.63 -3.04 -11.89
CA LYS A 127 -22.81 -3.82 -12.23
C LYS A 127 -24.02 -3.47 -11.36
N SER A 128 -23.85 -3.29 -10.04
CA SER A 128 -24.98 -2.94 -9.14
C SER A 128 -25.57 -1.57 -9.43
N PHE A 129 -24.77 -0.65 -9.99
CA PHE A 129 -25.22 0.67 -10.45
C PHE A 129 -25.68 0.69 -11.92
N ASN A 130 -25.86 -0.47 -12.58
CA ASN A 130 -26.28 -0.59 -13.98
C ASN A 130 -25.38 0.17 -14.98
N LEU A 131 -24.12 0.40 -14.63
CA LEU A 131 -23.16 1.05 -15.51
C LEU A 131 -22.65 0.07 -16.56
N LYS A 132 -22.35 0.60 -17.76
CA LYS A 132 -21.78 -0.22 -18.84
C LYS A 132 -20.45 -0.85 -18.38
N PRO A 133 -20.20 -2.13 -18.71
CA PRO A 133 -18.92 -2.76 -18.40
C PRO A 133 -17.79 -2.03 -19.13
N TYR A 134 -16.58 -2.08 -18.58
CA TYR A 134 -15.42 -1.53 -19.27
C TYR A 134 -15.16 -2.28 -20.59
N HIS A 135 -14.51 -1.59 -21.53
CA HIS A 135 -14.09 -2.21 -22.78
C HIS A 135 -13.17 -3.41 -22.52
N LYS A 136 -13.40 -4.51 -23.26
CA LYS A 136 -12.82 -5.84 -23.02
C LYS A 136 -11.29 -5.87 -22.90
N GLY A 137 -10.56 -4.90 -23.45
CA GLY A 137 -9.09 -4.88 -23.43
C GLY A 137 -8.45 -4.31 -22.17
N ASN A 138 -9.16 -3.54 -21.35
CA ASN A 138 -8.54 -2.72 -20.29
C ASN A 138 -9.29 -2.73 -18.95
N ILE A 139 -10.11 -3.76 -18.69
CA ILE A 139 -10.92 -3.87 -17.47
C ILE A 139 -10.07 -3.66 -16.21
N GLY A 140 -8.92 -4.35 -16.13
CA GLY A 140 -8.01 -4.23 -14.99
C GLY A 140 -7.54 -2.80 -14.76
N LYS A 141 -7.01 -2.15 -15.81
CA LYS A 141 -6.56 -0.76 -15.76
C LYS A 141 -7.65 0.20 -15.32
N HIS A 142 -8.87 0.05 -15.84
CA HIS A 142 -9.98 0.92 -15.47
C HIS A 142 -10.46 0.68 -14.03
N CYS A 143 -10.55 -0.57 -13.58
CA CYS A 143 -10.89 -0.86 -12.18
C CYS A 143 -9.86 -0.27 -11.22
N ILE A 144 -8.58 -0.43 -11.54
CA ILE A 144 -7.47 0.13 -10.77
C ILE A 144 -7.52 1.67 -10.77
N ASN A 145 -7.87 2.28 -11.91
CA ASN A 145 -8.04 3.73 -11.99
C ASN A 145 -9.18 4.22 -11.09
N ASP A 146 -10.36 3.61 -11.16
CA ASP A 146 -11.50 3.98 -10.31
C ASP A 146 -11.18 3.79 -8.82
N PHE A 147 -10.44 2.74 -8.46
CA PHE A 147 -9.88 2.57 -7.11
C PHE A 147 -8.96 3.74 -6.72
N PHE A 148 -8.02 4.11 -7.59
CA PHE A 148 -7.09 5.21 -7.30
C PHE A 148 -7.71 6.59 -7.32
N MET A 149 -8.81 6.81 -8.04
CA MET A 149 -9.49 8.11 -8.03
C MET A 149 -9.97 8.47 -6.63
N MET A 150 -10.27 7.46 -5.81
CA MET A 150 -10.85 7.64 -4.47
C MET A 150 -9.80 7.56 -3.35
N HIS A 151 -8.64 6.96 -3.62
CA HIS A 151 -7.65 6.60 -2.60
C HIS A 151 -6.23 7.04 -2.98
N MET A 152 -5.45 7.46 -1.98
CA MET A 152 -3.99 7.27 -2.03
C MET A 152 -3.68 5.84 -1.59
N ALA A 153 -2.77 5.16 -2.27
CA ALA A 153 -2.46 3.78 -1.95
C ALA A 153 -0.96 3.48 -2.12
N GLU A 154 -0.49 2.49 -1.36
CA GLU A 154 0.86 1.93 -1.44
C GLU A 154 0.85 0.62 -2.23
N PRO A 155 1.90 0.32 -2.99
CA PRO A 155 2.05 -0.97 -3.66
C PRO A 155 2.23 -2.11 -2.65
N VAL A 156 1.49 -3.20 -2.85
CA VAL A 156 1.69 -4.48 -2.16
C VAL A 156 2.66 -5.30 -2.99
N TRP A 157 3.85 -5.57 -2.44
CA TRP A 157 4.93 -6.24 -3.15
C TRP A 157 4.92 -7.75 -2.91
N SER A 158 5.23 -8.49 -3.96
CA SER A 158 5.52 -9.91 -3.92
C SER A 158 6.87 -10.17 -3.24
N LYS A 159 7.00 -11.34 -2.61
CA LYS A 159 8.29 -11.89 -2.21
C LYS A 159 9.10 -12.40 -3.40
N PHE A 160 8.45 -12.60 -4.54
CA PHE A 160 9.08 -12.98 -5.80
C PHE A 160 9.45 -11.72 -6.61
N VAL A 161 10.59 -11.78 -7.29
CA VAL A 161 11.04 -10.76 -8.23
C VAL A 161 10.67 -11.17 -9.66
N ASP A 162 10.44 -10.18 -10.52
CA ASP A 162 10.28 -10.40 -11.96
C ASP A 162 11.63 -10.72 -12.57
N ASP A 163 11.74 -11.87 -13.23
CA ASP A 163 12.96 -12.37 -13.86
C ASP A 163 13.55 -11.39 -14.89
N ASN A 164 12.70 -10.55 -15.51
CA ASN A 164 13.15 -9.60 -16.53
C ASN A 164 13.70 -8.30 -15.95
N SER A 165 13.12 -7.80 -14.85
CA SER A 165 13.46 -6.51 -14.28
C SER A 165 14.27 -6.59 -12.99
N GLY A 166 14.36 -7.78 -12.36
CA GLY A 166 14.97 -7.99 -11.06
C GLY A 166 14.25 -7.27 -9.91
N LYS A 167 13.06 -6.73 -10.15
CA LYS A 167 12.30 -5.95 -9.17
C LYS A 167 11.16 -6.77 -8.57
N PRO A 168 10.78 -6.54 -7.30
CA PRO A 168 9.60 -7.15 -6.72
C PRO A 168 8.36 -6.89 -7.57
N ILE A 169 7.52 -7.91 -7.73
CA ILE A 169 6.28 -7.81 -8.51
C ILE A 169 5.21 -7.10 -7.66
N ILE A 170 4.50 -6.12 -8.22
CA ILE A 170 3.32 -5.54 -7.56
C ILE A 170 2.18 -6.57 -7.65
N LEU A 171 1.59 -6.94 -6.52
CA LEU A 171 0.46 -7.86 -6.43
C LEU A 171 -0.88 -7.14 -6.29
N GLY A 172 -0.84 -5.88 -5.85
CA GLY A 172 -2.02 -5.07 -5.59
C GLY A 172 -1.66 -3.79 -4.85
N TYR A 173 -2.61 -3.26 -4.09
CA TYR A 173 -2.47 -1.99 -3.40
C TYR A 173 -3.12 -2.00 -2.01
N LYS A 174 -2.52 -1.26 -1.09
CA LYS A 174 -3.05 -0.97 0.24
C LYS A 174 -3.46 0.50 0.28
N PRO A 175 -4.75 0.84 0.34
CA PRO A 175 -5.18 2.22 0.44
C PRO A 175 -4.78 2.77 1.82
N ILE A 176 -4.21 3.97 1.83
CA ILE A 176 -3.65 4.63 3.02
C ILE A 176 -4.44 5.89 3.40
N ILE A 177 -5.06 6.55 2.42
CA ILE A 177 -5.87 7.76 2.65
C ILE A 177 -7.09 7.70 1.74
N ASN A 178 -8.26 7.99 2.34
CA ASN A 178 -9.51 8.24 1.64
C ASN A 178 -9.65 9.74 1.38
N LEU A 179 -9.79 10.12 0.11
CA LEU A 179 -9.81 11.53 -0.27
C LEU A 179 -11.23 12.14 -0.23
N THR A 180 -12.29 11.32 -0.23
CA THR A 180 -13.68 11.82 -0.30
C THR A 180 -14.38 12.01 1.03
N SER A 181 -13.91 11.40 2.12
CA SER A 181 -14.61 11.43 3.41
C SER A 181 -14.51 12.74 4.19
N GLN A 182 -13.78 13.73 3.66
CA GLN A 182 -13.23 14.81 4.48
C GLN A 182 -13.35 16.20 3.83
N LEU A 183 -14.21 16.34 2.81
CA LEU A 183 -14.70 17.62 2.27
C LEU A 183 -16.18 17.79 2.61
#